data_AF-A0A369Y3U8-F1
#
_entry.id   AF-A0A369Y3U8-F1
#
_cell.length_a   1.000
_cell.length_b   1.000
_cell.length_c   1.000
_cell.angle_alpha   90.00
_cell.angle_beta   90.00
_cell.angle_gamma   90.00
#
_symmetry.space_group_name_H-M   'P 1'
#
loop_
_entity.id
_entity.type
_entity.pdbx_description
1 polymer ?
#
loop_
_entity_poly.entity_id
_entity_poly.type
_entity_poly.pdbx_seq_one_letter_code
_entity_poly.pdbx_strand_id
1 'polypeptide(L)'
;MRRYIILGLMLLGSMFSYANMSISNMEKELSTIGISDENIENAKTILSTALKKHKIMLIELDQKELEINKLLIDDPEKNWFKINKLFDEIGQINANMKKNQLKTQIDVRKYISKEDYLKAKDLYMANRGAGKTTTIDVQINKN
;
A
#
# COMPACT_ATOMS: atom_id res chain seq x y z
N MET A 1 -16.11 13.87 -6.43
CA MET A 1 -15.03 12.90 -6.70
C MET A 1 -14.83 11.99 -5.49
N ARG A 2 -15.48 10.81 -5.43
CA ARG A 2 -15.21 9.83 -4.35
C ARG A 2 -14.24 8.78 -4.89
N ARG A 3 -12.97 8.93 -4.52
CA ARG A 3 -11.86 8.08 -4.96
C ARG A 3 -11.78 6.86 -4.03
N TYR A 4 -12.44 5.76 -4.41
CA TYR A 4 -12.41 4.46 -3.71
C TYR A 4 -11.08 3.71 -3.91
N ILE A 5 -9.96 4.43 -3.83
CA ILE A 5 -8.65 4.01 -4.35
C ILE A 5 -7.95 3.04 -3.40
N ILE A 6 -8.25 3.05 -2.10
CA ILE A 6 -7.43 2.37 -1.10
C ILE A 6 -7.82 0.89 -0.97
N LEU A 7 -9.11 0.56 -0.94
CA LEU A 7 -9.58 -0.83 -0.97
C LEU A 7 -9.23 -1.50 -2.29
N GLY A 8 -9.59 -0.92 -3.43
CA GLY A 8 -9.36 -1.57 -4.73
C GLY A 8 -7.90 -1.97 -4.94
N LEU A 9 -7.00 -1.22 -4.36
CA LEU A 9 -5.59 -1.32 -4.66
C LEU A 9 -4.93 -2.19 -3.52
N MET A 10 -5.43 -2.23 -2.25
CA MET A 10 -5.10 -3.27 -1.24
C MET A 10 -5.54 -4.68 -1.70
N LEU A 11 -6.57 -4.75 -2.54
CA LEU A 11 -7.25 -5.98 -2.91
C LEU A 11 -6.71 -6.65 -4.19
N LEU A 12 -6.01 -5.93 -5.06
CA LEU A 12 -5.52 -6.39 -6.38
C LEU A 12 -4.10 -7.00 -6.40
N GLY A 13 -3.45 -7.21 -5.25
CA GLY A 13 -2.18 -7.95 -5.18
C GLY A 13 -0.94 -7.21 -5.69
N SER A 14 -1.07 -5.96 -6.16
CA SER A 14 0.09 -5.08 -6.32
C SER A 14 0.56 -4.65 -4.92
N MET A 15 1.87 -4.74 -4.64
CA MET A 15 2.44 -4.20 -3.39
C MET A 15 1.98 -2.76 -3.18
N PHE A 16 1.11 -2.55 -2.20
CA PHE A 16 0.57 -1.23 -1.90
C PHE A 16 1.66 -0.27 -1.44
N SER A 17 1.64 0.96 -1.94
CA SER A 17 2.46 2.02 -1.36
C SER A 17 1.73 2.65 -0.18
N TYR A 18 2.34 2.62 1.00
CA TYR A 18 1.85 3.32 2.18
C TYR A 18 1.80 4.85 1.99
N ALA A 19 2.52 5.40 1.00
CA ALA A 19 2.54 6.83 0.71
C ALA A 19 1.16 7.40 0.32
N ASN A 20 0.26 6.54 -0.20
CA ASN A 20 -1.08 6.94 -0.66
C ASN A 20 -2.20 6.44 0.26
N MET A 21 -1.86 5.93 1.45
CA MET A 21 -2.82 5.26 2.33
C MET A 21 -3.38 6.22 3.38
N SER A 22 -4.71 6.35 3.41
CA SER A 22 -5.44 7.13 4.42
C SER A 22 -6.43 6.22 5.14
N ILE A 23 -6.29 6.15 6.48
CA ILE A 23 -7.19 5.37 7.35
C ILE A 23 -8.64 5.85 7.19
N SER A 24 -8.87 7.16 7.10
CA SER A 24 -10.23 7.72 6.97
C SER A 24 -10.91 7.34 5.65
N ASN A 25 -10.13 7.22 4.58
CA ASN A 25 -10.66 6.77 3.29
C ASN A 25 -11.00 5.28 3.35
N MET A 26 -10.12 4.45 3.94
CA MET A 26 -10.40 3.03 4.16
C MET A 26 -11.69 2.83 4.96
N GLU A 27 -11.84 3.53 6.09
CA GLU A 27 -13.03 3.46 6.94
C GLU A 27 -14.32 3.77 6.16
N LYS A 28 -14.33 4.88 5.42
CA LYS A 28 -15.48 5.29 4.60
C LYS A 28 -15.84 4.23 3.54
N GLU A 29 -14.82 3.67 2.91
CA GLU A 29 -14.99 2.67 1.87
C GLU A 29 -15.48 1.32 2.48
N LEU A 30 -14.97 0.88 3.63
CA LEU A 30 -15.42 -0.32 4.37
C LEU A 30 -16.86 -0.17 4.91
N SER A 31 -17.21 1.02 5.40
CA SER A 31 -18.58 1.32 5.85
C SER A 31 -19.57 1.29 4.68
N THR A 32 -19.17 1.79 3.49
CA THR A 32 -20.03 1.80 2.29
C THR A 32 -20.40 0.38 1.82
N ILE A 33 -19.54 -0.61 2.07
CA ILE A 33 -19.78 -2.01 1.69
C ILE A 33 -20.51 -2.82 2.78
N GLY A 34 -20.86 -2.18 3.91
CA GLY A 34 -21.63 -2.79 4.99
C GLY A 34 -20.82 -3.66 5.95
N ILE A 35 -19.51 -3.46 6.05
CA ILE A 35 -18.70 -4.13 7.08
C ILE A 35 -19.02 -3.51 8.45
N SER A 36 -19.08 -4.35 9.48
CA SER A 36 -19.36 -3.93 10.86
C SER A 36 -18.29 -3.00 11.41
N ASP A 37 -18.71 -2.07 12.27
CA ASP A 37 -17.82 -1.10 12.93
C ASP A 37 -16.68 -1.79 13.71
N GLU A 38 -16.95 -2.95 14.32
CA GLU A 38 -15.94 -3.75 15.01
C GLU A 38 -14.81 -4.21 14.06
N ASN A 39 -15.16 -4.75 12.89
CA ASN A 39 -14.19 -5.20 11.90
C ASN A 39 -13.41 -4.02 11.29
N ILE A 40 -14.07 -2.87 11.13
CA ILE A 40 -13.44 -1.63 10.68
C ILE A 40 -12.40 -1.15 11.70
N GLU A 41 -12.72 -1.15 12.99
CA GLU A 41 -11.80 -0.71 14.04
C GLU A 41 -10.60 -1.65 14.19
N ASN A 42 -10.81 -2.97 14.05
CA ASN A 42 -9.74 -3.96 14.00
C ASN A 42 -8.79 -3.72 12.82
N ALA A 43 -9.34 -3.51 11.61
CA ALA A 43 -8.54 -3.21 10.42
C ALA A 43 -7.75 -1.90 10.58
N LYS A 44 -8.37 -0.87 11.17
CA LYS A 44 -7.75 0.43 11.47
C LYS A 44 -6.60 0.31 12.46
N THR A 45 -6.75 -0.49 13.50
CA THR A 45 -5.69 -0.71 14.51
C THR A 45 -4.46 -1.36 13.88
N ILE A 46 -4.67 -2.40 13.07
CA ILE A 46 -3.61 -3.08 12.33
C ILE A 46 -2.91 -2.11 11.38
N LEU A 47 -3.68 -1.35 10.60
CA LEU A 47 -3.15 -0.41 9.63
C LEU A 47 -2.39 0.74 10.29
N SER A 48 -2.92 1.30 11.38
CA SER A 48 -2.27 2.37 12.15
C SER A 48 -0.91 1.92 12.69
N THR A 49 -0.84 0.70 13.23
CA THR A 49 0.41 0.10 13.71
C THR A 49 1.41 -0.08 12.57
N ALA A 50 0.95 -0.59 11.43
CA ALA A 50 1.78 -0.79 10.25
C ALA A 50 2.33 0.53 9.67
N LEU A 51 1.51 1.58 9.61
CA LEU A 51 1.91 2.91 9.14
C LEU A 51 2.95 3.55 10.07
N LYS A 52 2.77 3.44 11.39
CA LYS A 52 3.78 3.90 12.37
C LYS A 52 5.12 3.20 12.17
N LYS A 53 5.10 1.86 12.05
CA LYS A 53 6.30 1.06 11.81
C LYS A 53 6.99 1.46 10.49
N HIS A 54 6.20 1.67 9.43
CA HIS A 54 6.74 2.11 8.15
C HIS A 54 7.40 3.49 8.23
N LYS A 55 6.79 4.44 8.96
CA LYS A 55 7.38 5.76 9.18
C LYS A 55 8.72 5.69 9.90
N ILE A 56 8.85 4.81 10.90
CA ILE A 56 10.13 4.58 11.59
C ILE A 56 11.18 4.05 10.60
N MET A 57 10.83 3.07 9.76
CA MET A 57 11.75 2.53 8.75
C MET A 57 12.18 3.57 7.72
N LEU A 58 11.31 4.51 7.33
CA LEU A 58 11.69 5.63 6.47
C LEU A 58 12.72 6.54 7.14
N ILE A 59 12.53 6.85 8.42
CA ILE A 59 13.50 7.63 9.20
C ILE A 59 14.85 6.90 9.30
N GLU A 60 14.84 5.57 9.48
CA GLU A 60 16.06 4.76 9.50
C GLU A 60 16.80 4.78 8.14
N LEU A 61 16.06 4.80 7.02
CA LEU A 61 16.65 4.96 5.69
C LEU A 61 17.31 6.33 5.54
N ASP A 62 16.60 7.42 5.89
CA ASP A 62 17.12 8.79 5.82
C ASP A 62 18.40 8.94 6.65
N GLN A 63 18.45 8.32 7.84
CA GLN A 63 19.64 8.32 8.70
C GLN A 63 20.84 7.62 8.04
N LYS A 64 20.63 6.48 7.39
CA LYS A 64 21.71 5.75 6.69
C LYS A 64 22.20 6.48 5.46
N GLU A 65 21.30 7.09 4.69
CA GLU A 65 21.67 7.93 3.55
C GLU A 65 22.51 9.14 4.00
N LEU A 66 22.14 9.78 5.11
CA LEU A 66 22.95 10.85 5.69
C LEU A 66 24.33 10.36 6.17
N GLU A 67 24.42 9.15 6.73
CA GLU A 67 25.69 8.56 7.13
C GLU A 67 26.59 8.28 5.91
N ILE A 68 26.02 7.71 4.84
CA ILE A 68 26.73 7.52 3.56
C ILE A 68 27.23 8.87 3.04
N ASN A 69 26.39 9.90 3.01
CA ASN A 69 26.79 11.23 2.54
C ASN A 69 27.97 11.81 3.33
N LYS A 70 28.01 11.60 4.65
CA LYS A 70 29.17 12.01 5.48
C LYS A 70 30.44 11.27 5.09
N LEU A 71 30.36 9.96 4.87
CA LEU A 71 31.50 9.12 4.49
C LEU A 71 32.02 9.46 3.09
N LEU A 72 31.13 9.83 2.16
CA LEU A 72 31.49 10.27 0.81
C LEU A 72 32.21 11.63 0.80
N ILE A 73 31.86 12.54 1.70
CA ILE A 73 32.51 13.86 1.83
C ILE A 73 33.92 13.74 2.44
N ASP A 74 34.11 12.80 3.36
CA ASP A 74 35.38 12.60 4.07
C ASP A 74 36.46 11.97 3.17
N ASP A 75 36.25 10.70 2.79
CA ASP A 75 37.11 9.95 1.87
C ASP A 75 36.36 8.69 1.40
N PRO A 76 35.82 8.67 0.16
CA PRO A 76 34.98 7.57 -0.29
C PRO A 76 35.75 6.26 -0.50
N GLU A 77 37.02 6.31 -0.91
CA GLU A 77 37.82 5.11 -1.17
C GLU A 77 38.18 4.41 0.14
N LYS A 78 38.62 5.19 1.13
CA LYS A 78 38.95 4.66 2.46
C LYS A 78 37.71 4.15 3.20
N ASN A 79 36.55 4.77 2.98
CA ASN A 79 35.30 4.41 3.64
C ASN A 79 34.44 3.40 2.85
N TRP A 80 34.90 2.91 1.68
CA TRP A 80 34.13 2.04 0.79
C TRP A 80 33.50 0.83 1.49
N PHE A 81 34.24 0.17 2.39
CA PHE A 81 33.72 -0.98 3.15
C PHE A 81 32.51 -0.60 4.02
N LYS A 82 32.56 0.56 4.69
CA LYS A 82 31.45 1.04 5.53
C LYS A 82 30.25 1.46 4.67
N ILE A 83 30.51 2.14 3.55
CA ILE A 83 29.49 2.55 2.58
C ILE A 83 28.73 1.33 2.07
N ASN A 84 29.45 0.27 1.64
CA ASN A 84 28.82 -0.98 1.19
C ASN A 84 27.94 -1.61 2.27
N LYS A 85 28.43 -1.67 3.52
CA LYS A 85 27.64 -2.21 4.63
C LYS A 85 26.34 -1.42 4.86
N LEU A 86 26.39 -0.09 4.79
CA LEU A 86 25.20 0.75 4.92
C LEU A 86 24.21 0.51 3.78
N PHE A 87 24.69 0.28 2.56
CA PHE A 87 23.82 -0.12 1.44
C PHE A 87 23.18 -1.49 1.64
N ASP A 88 23.90 -2.49 2.17
CA ASP A 88 23.31 -3.79 2.51
C ASP A 88 22.19 -3.64 3.56
N GLU A 89 22.42 -2.81 4.57
CA GLU A 89 21.43 -2.50 5.61
C GLU A 89 20.20 -1.77 5.03
N ILE A 90 20.41 -0.80 4.12
CA ILE A 90 19.33 -0.16 3.35
C ILE A 90 18.52 -1.20 2.56
N GLY A 91 19.20 -2.13 1.90
CA GLY A 91 18.56 -3.24 1.17
C GLY A 91 17.69 -4.10 2.08
N GLN A 92 18.18 -4.44 3.27
CA GLN A 92 17.41 -5.20 4.27
C GLN A 92 16.19 -4.43 4.79
N ILE A 93 16.32 -3.13 5.07
CA ILE A 93 15.20 -2.29 5.50
C ILE A 93 14.12 -2.25 4.42
N ASN A 94 14.50 -2.01 3.16
CA ASN A 94 13.58 -2.00 2.03
C ASN A 94 12.85 -3.34 1.87
N ALA A 95 13.55 -4.46 1.96
CA ALA A 95 12.95 -5.78 1.92
C ALA A 95 11.95 -6.00 3.07
N ASN A 96 12.31 -5.56 4.29
CA ASN A 96 11.44 -5.65 5.46
C ASN A 96 10.19 -4.77 5.33
N MET A 97 10.30 -3.58 4.74
CA MET A 97 9.14 -2.72 4.45
C MET A 97 8.16 -3.41 3.51
N LYS A 98 8.65 -4.07 2.44
CA LYS A 98 7.81 -4.85 1.51
C LYS A 98 7.14 -6.05 2.19
N LYS A 99 7.88 -6.79 3.03
CA LYS A 99 7.33 -7.90 3.81
C LYS A 99 6.24 -7.43 4.78
N ASN A 100 6.47 -6.32 5.49
CA ASN A 100 5.48 -5.73 6.39
C ASN A 100 4.23 -5.29 5.62
N GLN A 101 4.36 -4.69 4.43
CA GLN A 101 3.23 -4.34 3.56
C GLN A 101 2.36 -5.56 3.24
N LEU A 102 2.99 -6.65 2.78
CA LEU A 102 2.27 -7.87 2.45
C LEU A 102 1.58 -8.48 3.67
N LYS A 103 2.28 -8.53 4.81
CA LYS A 103 1.71 -9.06 6.05
C LYS A 103 0.50 -8.25 6.51
N THR A 104 0.58 -6.93 6.49
CA THR A 104 -0.54 -6.04 6.82
C THR A 104 -1.73 -6.24 5.90
N GLN A 105 -1.51 -6.42 4.59
CA GLN A 105 -2.59 -6.75 3.66
C GLN A 105 -3.27 -8.08 4.01
N ILE A 106 -2.49 -9.10 4.36
CA ILE A 106 -3.02 -10.40 4.78
C ILE A 106 -3.82 -10.26 6.07
N ASP A 107 -3.31 -9.52 7.05
CA ASP A 107 -3.97 -9.35 8.35
C ASP A 107 -5.27 -8.54 8.24
N VAL A 108 -5.30 -7.47 7.44
CA VAL A 108 -6.53 -6.68 7.19
C VAL A 108 -7.58 -7.52 6.46
N ARG A 109 -7.17 -8.38 5.51
CA ARG A 109 -8.10 -9.27 4.80
C ARG A 109 -8.85 -10.25 5.73
N LYS A 110 -8.35 -10.56 6.92
CA LYS A 110 -9.06 -11.43 7.88
C LYS A 110 -10.39 -10.84 8.35
N TYR A 111 -10.51 -9.51 8.31
CA TYR A 111 -11.69 -8.77 8.76
C TYR A 111 -12.61 -8.35 7.61
N ILE A 112 -12.30 -8.79 6.38
CA ILE A 112 -13.07 -8.53 5.17
C ILE A 112 -13.46 -9.90 4.60
N SER A 113 -14.76 -10.23 4.62
CA SER A 113 -15.23 -11.50 4.04
C SER A 113 -14.94 -11.56 2.54
N LYS A 114 -14.90 -12.77 1.97
CA LYS A 114 -14.71 -12.95 0.51
C LYS A 114 -15.81 -12.26 -0.31
N GLU A 115 -17.03 -12.20 0.21
CA GLU A 115 -18.15 -11.53 -0.45
C GLU A 115 -18.03 -10.01 -0.36
N ASP A 116 -17.65 -9.47 0.79
CA ASP A 116 -17.42 -8.02 0.94
C ASP A 116 -16.18 -7.57 0.15
N TYR A 117 -15.20 -8.46 -0.01
CA TYR A 117 -14.08 -8.30 -0.93
C TYR A 117 -14.56 -8.16 -2.38
N LEU A 118 -15.46 -9.03 -2.85
CA LEU A 118 -15.99 -8.95 -4.21
C LEU A 118 -16.81 -7.68 -4.42
N LYS A 119 -17.67 -7.31 -3.45
CA LYS A 119 -18.42 -6.05 -3.48
C LYS A 119 -17.50 -4.83 -3.55
N ALA A 120 -16.44 -4.80 -2.75
CA ALA A 120 -15.46 -3.70 -2.75
C ALA A 120 -14.69 -3.62 -4.08
N LYS A 121 -14.32 -4.77 -4.64
CA LYS A 121 -13.65 -4.86 -5.95
C LYS A 121 -14.59 -4.38 -7.06
N ASP A 122 -15.85 -4.79 -7.05
CA ASP A 122 -16.83 -4.42 -8.08
C ASP A 122 -17.16 -2.93 -8.01
N LEU A 123 -17.31 -2.37 -6.80
CA LEU A 123 -17.41 -0.92 -6.58
C LEU A 123 -16.17 -0.16 -7.09
N TYR A 124 -14.98 -0.67 -6.82
CA TYR A 124 -13.75 -0.06 -7.34
C TYR A 124 -13.70 -0.09 -8.87
N MET A 125 -14.02 -1.22 -9.49
CA MET A 125 -14.03 -1.36 -10.96
C MET A 125 -15.10 -0.47 -11.60
N ALA A 126 -16.30 -0.40 -11.04
CA ALA A 126 -17.35 0.50 -11.51
C ALA A 126 -16.91 1.97 -11.45
N ASN A 127 -16.27 2.38 -10.36
CA ASN A 127 -15.76 3.74 -10.19
C ASN A 127 -14.56 4.07 -11.09
N ARG A 128 -13.79 3.06 -11.52
CA ARG A 128 -12.68 3.20 -12.48
C ARG A 128 -13.18 3.20 -13.94
N GLY A 129 -14.25 2.46 -14.22
CA GLY A 129 -14.94 2.41 -15.51
C GLY A 129 -15.74 3.67 -15.84
N ALA A 130 -16.20 4.41 -14.83
CA ALA A 130 -16.89 5.70 -15.01
C ALA A 130 -16.00 6.82 -15.63
N GLY A 131 -14.72 6.54 -15.90
CA GLY A 131 -13.80 7.42 -16.62
C GLY A 131 -13.54 7.04 -18.09
N LYS A 132 -14.09 5.93 -18.60
CA LYS A 132 -14.02 5.57 -20.04
C LYS A 132 -15.24 4.75 -20.44
N THR A 133 -16.32 5.43 -20.82
CA THR A 133 -17.28 4.87 -21.77
C THR A 133 -16.58 4.78 -23.13
N THR A 134 -16.27 3.57 -23.56
CA THR A 134 -16.30 3.26 -24.99
C THR A 134 -17.15 2.03 -25.11
N THR A 135 -18.45 2.28 -25.26
CA THR A 135 -19.42 1.30 -25.75
C THR A 135 -18.90 0.82 -27.10
N ILE A 136 -18.53 -0.45 -27.19
CA ILE A 136 -18.47 -1.12 -28.49
C ILE A 136 -19.79 -1.86 -28.58
N ASP A 137 -20.80 -1.18 -29.11
CA ASP A 137 -21.99 -1.84 -29.61
C ASP A 137 -21.56 -2.68 -30.83
N VAL A 138 -21.45 -3.99 -30.64
CA VAL A 138 -21.34 -4.91 -31.78
C VAL A 138 -22.76 -5.09 -32.31
N GLN A 139 -23.12 -4.27 -33.30
CA GLN A 139 -24.27 -4.56 -34.16
C GLN A 139 -23.98 -5.86 -34.92
N ILE A 140 -24.62 -6.95 -34.51
CA ILE A 140 -24.68 -8.17 -35.33
C ILE A 140 -25.77 -7.94 -36.37
N ASN A 141 -25.34 -7.46 -37.53
CA ASN A 141 -26.17 -7.39 -38.72
C ASN A 141 -26.36 -8.83 -39.24
N LYS A 142 -27.57 -9.38 -39.12
CA LYS A 142 -27.95 -10.63 -39.78
C LYS A 142 -28.44 -10.27 -41.18
N ASN A 143 -27.60 -10.53 -42.18
CA ASN A 143 -28.06 -10.81 -43.54
C ASN A 143 -28.35 -12.30 -43.67
#